data_AF-A0A327TR39-F1
#
_entry.id   AF-A0A327TR39-F1
#
_cell.length_a   1.000
_cell.length_b   1.000
_cell.length_c   1.000
_cell.angle_alpha   90.00
_cell.angle_beta   90.00
_cell.angle_gamma   90.00
#
_symmetry.space_group_name_H-M   'P 1'
#
loop_
_entity.id
_entity.type
_entity.pdbx_description
1 polymer ?
#
loop_
_entity_poly.entity_id
_entity_poly.type
_entity_poly.pdbx_seq_one_letter_code
_entity_poly.pdbx_strand_id
1 'polypeptide(L)'
;MSNWEEAAVKLQIAIQDEADRDRDRALAAFIKARIAERAPVAEEREERLLAGVQRGLLEFEERIEHPHRDDAGSFFSGQMQALGWSLRCVAFAAFSMHPDFRQDFRP
;
A
#
# COMPACT_ATOMS: atom_id res chain seq x y z
N MET A 1 8.01 4.79 33.61
CA MET A 1 8.48 5.53 32.42
C MET A 1 8.54 7.00 32.77
N SER A 2 9.67 7.65 32.52
CA SER A 2 9.77 9.11 32.59
C SER A 2 9.06 9.74 31.38
N ASN A 3 8.64 11.01 31.51
CA ASN A 3 7.97 11.76 30.44
C ASN A 3 8.81 11.82 29.13
N TRP A 4 10.13 11.75 29.25
CA TRP A 4 11.05 11.73 28.11
C TRP A 4 11.12 10.38 27.40
N GLU A 5 10.97 9.27 28.15
CA GLU A 5 10.90 7.92 27.57
C GLU A 5 9.60 7.72 26.77
N GLU A 6 8.49 8.24 27.28
CA GLU A 6 7.19 8.19 26.58
C GLU A 6 7.21 9.01 25.28
N ALA A 7 7.80 10.21 25.31
CA ALA A 7 7.96 11.04 24.12
C ALA A 7 8.85 10.38 23.06
N ALA A 8 9.95 9.74 23.46
CA ALA A 8 10.85 9.03 22.55
C ALA A 8 10.14 7.86 21.85
N VAL A 9 9.36 7.06 22.59
CA VAL A 9 8.58 5.95 22.02
C VAL A 9 7.53 6.46 21.03
N LYS A 10 6.79 7.52 21.37
CA LYS A 10 5.80 8.13 20.47
C LYS A 10 6.43 8.64 19.18
N LEU A 11 7.60 9.28 19.27
CA LEU A 11 8.34 9.74 18.09
C LEU A 11 8.78 8.58 17.21
N GLN A 12 9.30 7.49 17.81
CA GLN A 12 9.73 6.31 17.07
C GLN A 12 8.56 5.63 16.34
N ILE A 13 7.40 5.53 16.99
CA ILE A 13 6.17 5.01 16.36
C ILE A 13 5.76 5.88 15.18
N ALA A 14 5.75 7.21 15.34
CA ALA A 14 5.37 8.13 14.27
C ALA A 14 6.31 8.02 13.06
N ILE A 15 7.62 7.84 13.29
CA ILE A 15 8.61 7.63 12.22
C ILE A 15 8.36 6.31 11.49
N GLN A 16 8.07 5.24 12.25
CA GLN A 16 7.78 3.92 11.66
C GLN A 16 6.50 3.94 10.84
N ASP A 17 5.42 4.55 11.36
CA ASP A 17 4.15 4.69 10.66
C ASP A 17 4.33 5.44 9.34
N GLU A 18 5.13 6.51 9.32
CA GLU A 18 5.37 7.26 8.09
C GLU A 18 6.22 6.46 7.09
N ALA A 19 7.23 5.72 7.55
CA ALA A 19 8.02 4.84 6.68
C ALA A 19 7.15 3.73 6.04
N ASP A 20 6.20 3.17 6.80
CA ASP A 20 5.25 2.19 6.27
C ASP A 20 4.31 2.82 5.23
N ARG A 21 3.82 4.05 5.47
CA ARG A 21 3.01 4.78 4.48
C ARG A 21 3.78 5.09 3.21
N ASP A 22 5.03 5.51 3.31
CA ASP A 22 5.88 5.79 2.15
C ASP A 22 6.15 4.54 1.30
N ARG A 23 6.36 3.39 1.95
CA ARG A 23 6.43 2.10 1.25
C ARG A 23 5.12 1.81 0.52
N ASP A 24 4.00 1.97 1.20
CA ASP A 24 2.68 1.63 0.66
C ASP A 24 2.28 2.57 -0.50
N ARG A 25 2.59 3.87 -0.42
CA ARG A 25 2.47 4.82 -1.55
C ARG A 25 3.29 4.37 -2.75
N ALA A 26 4.55 3.99 -2.51
CA ALA A 26 5.43 3.55 -3.58
C ALA A 26 4.97 2.24 -4.21
N LEU A 27 4.43 1.30 -3.42
CA LEU A 27 3.84 0.07 -3.91
C LEU A 27 2.63 0.35 -4.81
N ALA A 28 1.73 1.24 -4.37
CA ALA A 28 0.56 1.65 -5.16
C ALA A 28 0.99 2.27 -6.50
N ALA A 29 1.97 3.18 -6.48
CA ALA A 29 2.52 3.80 -7.68
C ALA A 29 3.16 2.76 -8.63
N PHE A 30 3.92 1.80 -8.08
CA PHE A 30 4.52 0.72 -8.85
C PHE A 30 3.45 -0.13 -9.55
N ILE A 31 2.41 -0.58 -8.83
CA ILE A 31 1.34 -1.40 -9.41
C ILE A 31 0.58 -0.60 -10.49
N LYS A 32 0.31 0.69 -10.24
CA LYS A 32 -0.33 1.57 -11.24
C LYS A 32 0.50 1.71 -12.51
N ALA A 33 1.82 1.80 -12.42
CA ALA A 33 2.70 1.84 -13.58
C ALA A 33 2.58 0.55 -14.42
N ARG A 34 2.57 -0.62 -13.77
CA ARG A 34 2.38 -1.92 -14.46
C ARG A 34 1.01 -2.03 -15.13
N ILE A 35 -0.04 -1.51 -14.49
CA ILE A 35 -1.37 -1.41 -15.10
C ILE A 35 -1.35 -0.50 -16.33
N ALA A 36 -0.71 0.67 -16.23
CA ALA A 36 -0.62 1.65 -17.31
C ALA A 36 0.16 1.11 -18.52
N GLU A 37 1.20 0.32 -18.31
CA GLU A 37 1.94 -0.37 -19.37
C GLU A 37 1.09 -1.43 -20.09
N ARG A 38 0.20 -2.10 -19.35
CA ARG A 38 -0.66 -3.15 -19.91
C ARG A 38 -1.89 -2.61 -20.62
N ALA A 39 -2.45 -1.49 -20.14
CA ALA A 39 -3.72 -0.94 -20.62
C ALA A 39 -3.84 -0.74 -22.15
N PRO A 40 -2.81 -0.26 -22.89
CA PRO A 40 -2.92 -0.02 -24.34
C PRO A 40 -3.15 -1.26 -25.19
N VAL A 41 -2.86 -2.45 -24.66
CA VAL A 41 -2.95 -3.73 -25.36
C VAL A 41 -3.91 -4.71 -24.65
N ALA A 42 -4.69 -4.21 -23.70
CA ALA A 42 -5.66 -5.00 -22.96
C ALA A 42 -6.91 -5.24 -23.81
N GLU A 43 -7.43 -6.47 -23.77
CA GLU A 43 -8.72 -6.78 -24.37
C GLU A 43 -9.88 -6.39 -23.43
N GLU A 44 -11.12 -6.31 -23.92
CA GLU A 44 -12.28 -5.80 -23.17
C GLU A 44 -12.45 -6.44 -21.77
N ARG A 45 -12.23 -7.75 -21.67
CA ARG A 45 -12.30 -8.45 -20.37
C ARG A 45 -11.18 -8.01 -19.42
N GLU A 46 -9.98 -7.83 -19.95
CA GLU A 46 -8.82 -7.39 -19.19
C GLU A 46 -8.95 -5.93 -18.77
N GLU A 47 -9.46 -5.05 -19.63
CA GLU A 47 -9.75 -3.66 -19.28
C GLU A 47 -10.68 -3.55 -18.06
N ARG A 48 -11.74 -4.37 -18.02
CA ARG A 48 -12.66 -4.42 -16.86
C ARG A 48 -11.96 -4.87 -15.58
N LEU A 49 -11.05 -5.85 -15.69
CA LEU A 49 -10.25 -6.31 -14.54
C LEU A 49 -9.28 -5.21 -14.07
N LEU A 50 -8.56 -4.57 -15.00
CA LEU A 50 -7.64 -3.48 -14.69
C LEU A 50 -8.36 -2.29 -14.03
N ALA A 51 -9.57 -1.96 -14.48
CA ALA A 51 -10.41 -0.93 -13.86
C ALA A 51 -10.81 -1.31 -12.43
N GLY A 52 -11.13 -2.58 -12.17
CA GLY A 52 -11.39 -3.08 -10.81
C GLY A 52 -10.17 -2.96 -9.90
N VAL A 53 -9.00 -3.34 -10.39
CA VAL A 53 -7.73 -3.21 -9.65
C VAL A 53 -7.42 -1.74 -9.36
N GLN A 54 -7.60 -0.84 -10.34
CA GLN A 54 -7.42 0.60 -10.13
C GLN A 54 -8.32 1.15 -9.03
N ARG A 55 -9.59 0.72 -8.94
CA ARG A 55 -10.47 1.15 -7.84
C ARG A 55 -9.96 0.69 -6.47
N GLY A 56 -9.50 -0.56 -6.36
CA GLY A 56 -8.90 -1.06 -5.13
C GLY A 56 -7.63 -0.29 -4.72
N LEU A 57 -6.81 0.11 -5.70
CA LEU A 57 -5.62 0.94 -5.44
C LEU A 57 -5.99 2.37 -5.01
N LEU A 58 -7.05 2.96 -5.57
CA LEU A 58 -7.53 4.28 -5.15
C LEU A 58 -8.05 4.25 -3.70
N GLU A 59 -8.79 3.20 -3.32
CA GLU A 59 -9.27 3.03 -1.95
C GLU A 59 -8.10 2.79 -0.97
N PHE A 60 -7.08 2.06 -1.40
CA PHE A 60 -5.84 1.87 -0.65
C PHE A 60 -5.12 3.20 -0.41
N GLU A 61 -4.94 4.02 -1.46
CA GLU A 61 -4.29 5.34 -1.36
C GLU A 61 -5.08 6.34 -0.52
N GLU A 62 -6.40 6.43 -0.69
CA GLU A 62 -7.24 7.37 0.07
C GLU A 62 -7.07 7.16 1.58
N ARG A 63 -6.92 5.89 1.99
CA ARG A 63 -6.77 5.50 3.39
C ARG A 63 -5.32 5.63 3.92
N ILE A 64 -4.30 5.57 3.05
CA ILE A 64 -2.93 5.95 3.42
C ILE A 64 -2.86 7.45 3.78
N GLU A 65 -3.51 8.30 2.98
CA GLU A 65 -3.49 9.76 3.19
C GLU A 65 -4.42 10.23 4.32
N HIS A 66 -5.45 9.45 4.66
CA HIS A 66 -6.41 9.80 5.70
C HIS A 66 -6.56 8.70 6.77
N PRO A 67 -5.47 8.36 7.49
CA PRO A 67 -5.46 7.26 8.46
C PRO A 67 -6.37 7.50 9.67
N HIS A 68 -6.75 8.76 9.94
CA HIS A 68 -7.61 9.16 11.05
C HIS A 68 -9.11 9.18 10.71
N ARG A 69 -9.50 8.89 9.46
CA ARG A 69 -10.92 8.72 9.10
C ARG A 69 -11.52 7.47 9.75
N ASP A 70 -10.68 6.49 10.07
CA ASP A 70 -11.04 5.25 10.72
C ASP A 70 -10.39 5.24 12.12
N ASP A 71 -11.18 5.10 13.17
CA ASP A 71 -10.67 4.98 14.54
C ASP A 71 -9.60 3.88 14.60
N ALA A 72 -8.48 4.12 15.29
CA ALA A 72 -7.31 3.22 15.31
C ALA A 72 -7.63 1.80 15.83
N GLY A 73 -8.73 1.64 16.58
CA GLY A 73 -9.26 0.35 17.04
C GLY A 73 -10.42 -0.22 16.22
N SER A 74 -10.77 0.41 15.09
CA SER A 74 -11.87 -0.02 14.25
C SER A 74 -11.46 -1.19 13.35
N PHE A 75 -12.43 -2.04 13.02
CA PHE A 75 -12.30 -3.14 12.05
C PHE A 75 -11.60 -2.72 10.74
N PHE A 76 -11.71 -1.45 10.35
CA PHE A 76 -11.13 -0.89 9.13
C PHE A 76 -9.60 -0.80 9.14
N SER A 77 -8.96 -0.59 10.30
CA SER A 77 -7.50 -0.55 10.38
C SER A 77 -6.85 -1.92 10.11
N GLY A 78 -7.46 -2.99 10.64
CA GLY A 78 -7.05 -4.37 10.35
C GLY A 78 -7.27 -4.76 8.89
N GLN A 79 -8.37 -4.30 8.26
CA GLN A 79 -8.61 -4.51 6.83
C GLN A 79 -7.55 -3.83 5.95
N MET A 80 -7.03 -2.67 6.37
CA MET A 80 -5.99 -1.95 5.63
C MET A 80 -4.64 -2.63 5.68
N GLN A 81 -4.22 -3.10 6.85
CA GLN A 81 -3.02 -3.92 6.95
C GLN A 81 -3.14 -5.19 6.11
N ALA A 82 -4.31 -5.84 6.11
CA ALA A 82 -4.57 -7.00 5.27
C ALA A 82 -4.52 -6.65 3.77
N LEU A 83 -5.11 -5.52 3.34
CA LEU A 83 -5.07 -5.07 1.95
C LEU A 83 -3.63 -4.76 1.50
N GLY A 84 -2.88 -3.98 2.29
CA GLY A 84 -1.47 -3.69 2.02
C GLY A 84 -0.60 -4.96 1.99
N TRP A 85 -0.87 -5.92 2.87
CA TRP A 85 -0.23 -7.24 2.84
C TRP A 85 -0.57 -8.02 1.56
N SER A 86 -1.85 -8.08 1.18
CA SER A 86 -2.28 -8.75 -0.04
C SER A 86 -1.65 -8.12 -1.29
N LEU A 87 -1.58 -6.80 -1.36
CA LEU A 87 -0.93 -6.09 -2.48
C LEU A 87 0.56 -6.42 -2.56
N ARG A 88 1.28 -6.46 -1.44
CA ARG A 88 2.69 -6.88 -1.41
C ARG A 88 2.88 -8.32 -1.88
N CYS A 89 2.05 -9.24 -1.41
CA CYS A 89 2.10 -10.65 -1.83
C CYS A 89 1.89 -10.79 -3.34
N VAL A 90 0.87 -10.12 -3.89
CA VAL A 90 0.58 -10.13 -5.32
C VAL A 90 1.72 -9.49 -6.11
N ALA A 91 2.22 -8.33 -5.68
CA ALA A 91 3.30 -7.64 -6.37
C ALA A 91 4.59 -8.46 -6.37
N PHE A 92 4.93 -9.12 -5.25
CA PHE A 92 6.08 -10.00 -5.17
C PHE A 92 5.93 -11.23 -6.09
N ALA A 93 4.76 -11.87 -6.08
CA ALA A 93 4.52 -13.05 -6.91
C ALA A 93 4.57 -12.72 -8.41
N ALA A 94 4.04 -11.56 -8.81
CA ALA A 94 3.97 -11.15 -10.22
C ALA A 94 5.25 -10.47 -10.73
N PHE A 95 5.95 -9.71 -9.87
CA PHE A 95 6.96 -8.75 -10.31
C PHE A 95 8.29 -8.82 -9.54
N SER A 96 8.55 -9.84 -8.72
CA SER A 96 9.83 -9.94 -7.96
C SER A 96 11.09 -9.89 -8.82
N MET A 97 10.99 -10.24 -10.11
CA MET A 97 12.09 -10.17 -11.08
C MET A 97 12.09 -8.89 -11.92
N HIS A 98 11.12 -7.99 -11.73
CA HIS A 98 11.02 -6.74 -12.47
C HIS A 98 12.11 -5.76 -12.01
N PRO A 99 12.82 -5.05 -12.91
CA PRO A 99 13.93 -4.17 -12.53
C PRO A 99 13.54 -3.06 -11.55
N ASP A 100 12.33 -2.51 -11.70
CA ASP A 100 11.82 -1.46 -10.79
C ASP A 100 11.23 -2.01 -9.48
N PHE A 101 11.23 -3.32 -9.25
CA PHE A 101 10.67 -3.89 -8.03
C PHE A 101 11.60 -3.60 -6.85
N ARG A 102 11.10 -2.90 -5.84
CA ARG A 102 11.87 -2.57 -4.63
C ARG A 102 11.81 -3.71 -3.63
N GLN A 103 12.93 -4.00 -2.97
CA GLN A 103 13.03 -5.09 -1.99
C GLN A 103 12.18 -4.86 -0.74
N ASP A 104 11.90 -3.60 -0.40
CA ASP A 104 11.04 -3.25 0.72
C ASP A 104 9.54 -3.49 0.43
N PHE A 105 9.15 -3.78 -0.82
CA PHE A 105 7.81 -4.27 -1.15
C PHE A 105 7.59 -5.74 -0.76
N ARG A 106 8.64 -6.46 -0.39
CA ARG A 106 8.52 -7.86 0.01
C ARG A 106 7.58 -7.98 1.22
N PRO A 107 6.65 -8.95 1.21
CA PRO A 107 5.81 -9.24 2.38
C PRO A 107 6.67 -9.61 3.58
#